data_AF-A0A4Q2J1P3-F1
#
_entry.id   AF-A0A4Q2J1P3-F1
#
_cell.length_a   1.000
_cell.length_b   1.000
_cell.length_c   1.000
_cell.angle_alpha   90.00
_cell.angle_beta   90.00
_cell.angle_gamma   90.00
#
_symmetry.space_group_name_H-M   'P 1'
#
loop_
_entity.id
_entity.type
_entity.pdbx_description
1 polymer ?
#
loop_
_entity_poly.entity_id
_entity_poly.type
_entity_poly.pdbx_seq_one_letter_code
_entity_poly.pdbx_strand_id
1 'polypeptide(L)'
;GRPGVQFARDLAAADGARAAAALRAPRFRLDADSVEVTASTDATGGTITFEVVDDEARVAVSSRLELTPEGVLRIRHRVANRGEGRLAVGRLATILPVPARASELLDFSGLWARERRPIRRPLEHGVHARESRHGRGGHDDAFLLVAGTPGFGFGHGEVWATHVAWSGDTEAWGERSALGPATLGGGELLARG
;
A
#
# COMPACT_ATOMS: atom_id res chain seq x y z
N GLY A 1 -1.51 -12.86 0.67
CA GLY A 1 -1.74 -11.43 0.50
C GLY A 1 -1.83 -10.78 1.85
N ARG A 2 -0.89 -9.91 2.24
CA ARG A 2 -1.18 -8.91 3.28
C ARG A 2 -2.41 -8.11 2.84
N PRO A 3 -3.42 -7.92 3.71
CA PRO A 3 -4.62 -7.17 3.32
C PRO A 3 -4.25 -5.70 3.10
N GLY A 4 -4.81 -5.08 2.05
CA GLY A 4 -4.67 -3.63 1.84
C GLY A 4 -5.56 -2.82 2.77
N VAL A 5 -6.70 -3.38 3.19
CA VAL A 5 -7.71 -2.68 3.97
C VAL A 5 -8.13 -3.53 5.16
N GLN A 6 -8.19 -2.93 6.35
CA GLN A 6 -8.65 -3.58 7.58
C GLN A 6 -9.50 -2.62 8.39
N PHE A 7 -10.73 -3.03 8.69
CA PHE A 7 -11.70 -2.25 9.47
C PHE A 7 -12.36 -3.10 10.55
N ALA A 8 -12.80 -2.45 11.63
CA ALA A 8 -13.64 -3.07 12.64
C ALA A 8 -14.74 -2.10 13.11
N ARG A 9 -15.93 -2.62 13.38
CA ARG A 9 -17.05 -1.87 14.00
C ARG A 9 -17.21 -2.26 15.46
N ASP A 10 -17.74 -1.31 16.24
CA ASP A 10 -18.25 -1.54 17.59
C ASP A 10 -17.27 -2.22 18.55
N LEU A 11 -16.01 -1.76 18.53
CA LEU A 11 -14.95 -2.24 19.43
C LEU A 11 -15.15 -1.84 20.90
N ALA A 12 -16.26 -1.19 21.26
CA ALA A 12 -16.45 -0.55 22.57
C ALA A 12 -16.43 -1.51 23.78
N ALA A 13 -16.36 -2.83 23.56
CA ALA A 13 -16.21 -3.84 24.61
C ALA A 13 -15.29 -5.02 24.23
N ALA A 14 -14.48 -4.87 23.17
CA ALA A 14 -13.69 -5.97 22.64
C ALA A 14 -12.28 -5.99 23.27
N ASP A 15 -11.95 -7.07 23.99
CA ASP A 15 -10.56 -7.41 24.31
C ASP A 15 -9.75 -7.71 23.03
N GLY A 16 -8.43 -7.84 23.13
CA GLY A 16 -7.56 -8.06 21.95
C GLY A 16 -7.97 -9.25 21.07
N ALA A 17 -8.56 -10.30 21.66
CA ALA A 17 -9.02 -11.47 20.93
C ALA A 17 -10.38 -11.23 20.24
N ARG A 18 -11.31 -10.51 20.88
CA ARG A 18 -12.60 -10.12 20.30
C ARG A 18 -12.45 -9.04 19.23
N ALA A 19 -11.49 -8.15 19.38
CA ALA A 19 -11.15 -7.16 18.35
C ALA A 19 -10.55 -7.86 17.12
N ALA A 20 -9.70 -8.86 17.32
CA ALA A 20 -9.18 -9.71 16.25
C ALA A 20 -10.29 -10.56 15.57
N ALA A 21 -11.29 -11.03 16.32
CA ALA A 21 -12.44 -11.75 15.77
C ALA A 21 -13.45 -10.84 15.03
N ALA A 22 -13.52 -9.56 15.41
CA ALA A 22 -14.34 -8.55 14.73
C ALA A 22 -13.74 -8.08 13.39
N LEU A 23 -12.45 -8.37 13.15
CA LEU A 23 -11.81 -8.17 11.85
C LEU A 23 -12.29 -9.23 10.87
N ARG A 24 -13.32 -8.90 10.11
CA ARG A 24 -13.72 -9.68 8.94
C ARG A 24 -13.05 -9.14 7.69
N ALA A 25 -12.85 -10.01 6.70
CA ALA A 25 -12.48 -9.56 5.36
C ALA A 25 -13.63 -8.71 4.79
N PRO A 26 -13.38 -7.48 4.31
CA PRO A 26 -14.43 -6.65 3.74
C PRO A 26 -14.98 -7.30 2.47
N ARG A 27 -16.30 -7.24 2.31
CA ARG A 27 -17.03 -7.75 1.15
C ARG A 27 -17.34 -6.61 0.20
N PHE A 28 -16.28 -6.06 -0.37
CA PHE A 28 -16.40 -4.93 -1.28
C PHE A 28 -17.06 -5.33 -2.60
N ARG A 29 -18.08 -4.56 -2.98
CA ARG A 29 -18.56 -4.47 -4.36
C ARG A 29 -18.17 -3.13 -4.94
N LEU A 30 -17.85 -3.10 -6.23
CA LEU A 30 -17.69 -1.86 -6.97
C LEU A 30 -19.07 -1.16 -7.06
N ASP A 31 -19.11 0.12 -6.72
CA ASP A 31 -20.21 0.98 -7.12
C ASP A 31 -19.96 1.46 -8.56
N ALA A 32 -20.59 0.82 -9.54
CA ALA A 32 -20.30 1.05 -10.95
C ALA A 32 -20.59 2.50 -11.39
N ASP A 33 -21.58 3.13 -10.78
CA ASP A 33 -21.98 4.51 -11.08
C ASP A 33 -20.97 5.54 -10.52
N SER A 34 -20.07 5.11 -9.62
CA SER A 34 -19.02 5.97 -9.05
C SER A 34 -17.76 6.04 -9.92
N VAL A 35 -17.69 5.29 -11.03
CA VAL A 35 -16.48 5.20 -11.87
C VAL A 35 -16.36 6.45 -12.74
N GLU A 36 -15.37 7.26 -12.44
CA GLU A 36 -15.00 8.45 -13.21
C GLU A 36 -13.63 8.25 -13.86
N VAL A 37 -13.55 8.41 -15.18
CA VAL A 37 -12.31 8.31 -15.94
C VAL A 37 -12.05 9.61 -16.67
N THR A 38 -10.90 10.22 -16.41
CA THR A 38 -10.36 11.32 -17.21
C THR A 38 -9.09 10.81 -17.89
N ALA A 39 -9.11 10.72 -19.21
CA ALA A 39 -7.94 10.33 -20.00
C ALA A 39 -7.69 11.37 -21.08
N SER A 40 -6.42 11.59 -21.38
CA SER A 40 -6.01 12.41 -22.53
C SER A 40 -5.25 11.56 -23.54
N THR A 41 -5.42 11.88 -24.82
CA THR A 41 -4.73 11.21 -25.94
C THR A 41 -3.33 11.77 -26.19
N ASP A 42 -2.93 12.85 -25.51
CA ASP A 42 -1.68 13.59 -25.71
C ASP A 42 -0.55 13.18 -24.74
N ALA A 43 -0.65 12.00 -24.15
CA ALA A 43 0.31 11.48 -23.16
C ALA A 43 0.49 12.34 -21.89
N THR A 44 -0.45 13.24 -21.58
CA THR A 44 -0.46 14.00 -20.30
C THR A 44 -0.93 13.17 -19.09
N GLY A 45 -1.16 11.87 -19.28
CA GLY A 45 -1.57 10.95 -18.23
C GLY A 45 -3.08 10.81 -18.12
N GLY A 46 -3.58 10.63 -16.90
CA GLY A 46 -5.00 10.42 -16.66
C GLY A 46 -5.34 10.09 -15.22
N THR A 47 -6.62 10.10 -14.91
CA THR A 47 -7.17 9.79 -13.59
C THR A 47 -8.29 8.76 -13.72
N ILE A 48 -8.31 7.79 -12.83
CA ILE A 48 -9.50 6.98 -12.54
C ILE A 48 -9.86 7.14 -11.07
N THR A 49 -11.13 7.43 -10.81
CA THR A 49 -11.70 7.40 -9.46
C THR A 49 -12.83 6.38 -9.44
N PHE A 50 -12.93 5.60 -8.37
CA PHE A 50 -14.03 4.68 -8.16
C PHE A 50 -14.23 4.43 -6.68
N GLU A 51 -15.42 3.98 -6.32
CA GLU A 51 -15.76 3.61 -4.96
C GLU A 51 -16.11 2.12 -4.87
N VAL A 52 -15.58 1.48 -3.83
CA VAL A 52 -16.04 0.16 -3.42
C VAL A 52 -16.77 0.26 -2.09
N VAL A 53 -17.86 -0.49 -1.95
CA VAL A 53 -18.75 -0.42 -0.81
C VAL A 53 -18.94 -1.79 -0.19
N ASP A 54 -18.97 -1.86 1.13
CA ASP A 54 -19.40 -3.04 1.88
C ASP A 54 -20.65 -2.62 2.67
N ASP A 55 -21.82 -3.06 2.20
CA ASP A 55 -23.12 -2.69 2.77
C ASP A 55 -23.31 -3.26 4.19
N GLU A 56 -22.78 -4.46 4.45
CA GLU A 56 -22.85 -5.12 5.75
C GLU A 56 -21.97 -4.39 6.77
N ALA A 57 -20.80 -3.89 6.35
CA ALA A 57 -19.92 -3.06 7.17
C ALA A 57 -20.26 -1.59 7.03
N ARG A 58 -21.30 -1.21 6.28
CA ARG A 58 -21.70 0.18 6.01
C ARG A 58 -20.48 1.09 5.79
N VAL A 59 -19.53 0.65 4.98
CA VAL A 59 -18.26 1.37 4.75
C VAL A 59 -18.03 1.50 3.26
N ALA A 60 -17.48 2.63 2.85
CA ALA A 60 -17.05 2.83 1.48
C ALA A 60 -15.58 3.25 1.43
N VAL A 61 -14.88 2.78 0.40
CA VAL A 61 -13.51 3.16 0.10
C VAL A 61 -13.47 3.74 -1.31
N SER A 62 -13.24 5.04 -1.39
CA SER A 62 -12.99 5.71 -2.67
C SER A 62 -11.50 5.62 -2.98
N SER A 63 -11.17 5.16 -4.19
CA SER A 63 -9.80 5.06 -4.69
C SER A 63 -9.61 6.01 -5.86
N ARG A 64 -8.55 6.79 -5.81
CA ARG A 64 -8.12 7.65 -6.92
C ARG A 64 -6.74 7.22 -7.37
N LEU A 65 -6.62 6.87 -8.64
CA LEU A 65 -5.34 6.60 -9.31
C LEU A 65 -5.12 7.72 -10.33
N GLU A 66 -3.94 8.31 -10.30
CA GLU A 66 -3.53 9.40 -11.19
C GLU A 66 -2.17 9.05 -11.78
N LEU A 67 -2.10 8.91 -13.11
CA LEU A 67 -0.83 8.85 -13.83
C LEU A 67 -0.43 10.28 -14.19
N THR A 68 0.67 10.76 -13.65
CA THR A 68 1.17 12.11 -13.91
C THR A 68 1.87 12.18 -15.27
N PRO A 69 2.02 13.39 -15.87
CA PRO A 69 2.80 13.57 -17.10
C PRO A 69 4.26 13.09 -16.98
N GLU A 70 4.82 13.09 -15.78
CA GLU A 70 6.17 12.60 -15.49
C GLU A 70 6.26 11.06 -15.41
N GLY A 71 5.15 10.35 -15.63
CA GLY A 71 5.10 8.88 -15.60
C GLY A 71 4.99 8.28 -14.20
N VAL A 72 4.56 9.06 -13.20
CA VAL A 72 4.40 8.57 -11.82
C VAL A 72 2.94 8.20 -11.58
N LEU A 73 2.69 6.98 -11.11
CA LEU A 73 1.36 6.57 -10.66
C LEU A 73 1.18 6.94 -9.17
N ARG A 74 0.26 7.86 -8.91
CA ARG A 74 -0.19 8.24 -7.56
C ARG A 74 -1.48 7.53 -7.23
N ILE A 75 -1.55 6.96 -6.03
CA ILE A 75 -2.76 6.29 -5.53
C ILE A 75 -3.12 6.85 -4.17
N ARG A 76 -4.40 7.15 -3.98
CA ARG A 76 -4.96 7.58 -2.71
C ARG A 76 -6.26 6.85 -2.45
N HIS A 77 -6.44 6.44 -1.19
CA HIS A 77 -7.71 5.93 -0.70
C HIS A 77 -8.35 6.93 0.27
N ARG A 78 -9.68 6.95 0.29
CA ARG A 78 -10.50 7.65 1.28
C ARG A 78 -11.52 6.67 1.82
N VAL A 79 -11.65 6.62 3.15
CA VAL A 79 -12.67 5.78 3.82
C VAL A 79 -13.83 6.67 4.27
N ALA A 80 -15.06 6.21 4.00
CA ALA A 80 -16.28 6.80 4.51
C ALA A 80 -17.01 5.80 5.42
N ASN A 81 -17.24 6.18 6.68
CA ASN A 81 -18.15 5.48 7.57
C ASN A 81 -19.59 5.86 7.21
N ARG A 82 -20.35 4.92 6.62
CA ARG A 82 -21.76 5.07 6.25
C ARG A 82 -22.72 4.44 7.27
N GLY A 83 -22.17 3.93 8.38
CA GLY A 83 -22.93 3.32 9.45
C GLY A 83 -23.05 4.23 10.66
N GLU A 84 -23.91 3.82 11.59
CA GLU A 84 -23.94 4.39 12.92
C GLU A 84 -22.75 3.84 13.73
N GLY A 85 -22.36 4.56 14.78
CA GLY A 85 -21.27 4.13 15.66
C GLY A 85 -19.86 4.35 15.09
N ARG A 86 -18.87 3.86 15.83
CA ARG A 86 -17.44 4.08 15.54
C ARG A 86 -16.93 3.05 14.54
N LEU A 87 -16.16 3.51 13.56
CA LEU A 87 -15.38 2.67 12.66
C LEU A 87 -13.90 2.79 13.04
N ALA A 88 -13.29 1.68 13.45
CA ALA A 88 -11.85 1.61 13.65
C ALA A 88 -11.18 1.23 12.34
N VAL A 89 -10.20 2.03 11.92
CA VAL A 89 -9.38 1.77 10.73
C VAL A 89 -8.05 1.19 11.19
N GLY A 90 -7.86 -0.10 10.96
CA GLY A 90 -6.59 -0.78 11.26
C GLY A 90 -5.57 -0.60 10.16
N ARG A 91 -6.02 -0.53 8.90
CA ARG A 91 -5.15 -0.36 7.73
C ARG A 91 -5.90 0.23 6.54
N LEU A 92 -5.23 1.13 5.84
CA LEU A 92 -5.65 1.67 4.54
C LEU A 92 -4.42 1.83 3.63
N ALA A 93 -3.92 0.70 3.15
CA ALA A 93 -2.72 0.64 2.33
C ALA A 93 -3.07 0.42 0.85
N THR A 94 -2.17 0.87 -0.02
CA THR A 94 -2.23 0.62 -1.46
C THR A 94 -1.42 -0.62 -1.80
N ILE A 95 -1.90 -1.44 -2.73
CA ILE A 95 -1.19 -2.62 -3.24
C ILE A 95 -1.30 -2.63 -4.76
N LEU A 96 -0.16 -2.80 -5.44
CA LEU A 96 -0.10 -2.95 -6.89
C LEU A 96 0.60 -4.25 -7.28
N PRO A 97 0.12 -4.95 -8.32
CA PRO A 97 0.83 -6.08 -8.86
C PRO A 97 2.13 -5.62 -9.53
N VAL A 98 3.18 -6.42 -9.37
CA VAL A 98 4.40 -6.32 -10.17
C VAL A 98 4.58 -7.61 -10.97
N PRO A 99 5.21 -7.56 -12.16
CA PRO A 99 5.44 -8.75 -12.95
C PRO A 99 6.30 -9.79 -12.23
N ALA A 100 6.11 -11.08 -12.51
CA ALA A 100 6.87 -12.16 -11.88
C ALA A 100 8.41 -12.08 -12.10
N ARG A 101 8.84 -11.37 -13.15
CA ARG A 101 10.25 -11.08 -13.44
C ARG A 101 10.89 -10.07 -12.47
N ALA A 102 10.08 -9.32 -11.73
CA ALA A 102 10.54 -8.38 -10.70
C ALA A 102 10.92 -9.13 -9.41
N SER A 103 11.96 -9.95 -9.48
CA SER A 103 12.35 -10.90 -8.43
C SER A 103 13.57 -10.48 -7.61
N GLU A 104 14.03 -9.24 -7.73
CA GLU A 104 15.04 -8.64 -6.87
C GLU A 104 14.48 -7.38 -6.21
N LEU A 105 14.65 -7.26 -4.90
CA LEU A 105 14.31 -6.06 -4.14
C LEU A 105 15.54 -5.19 -3.89
N LEU A 106 15.33 -3.88 -3.92
CA LEU A 106 16.21 -2.87 -3.34
C LEU A 106 15.39 -2.05 -2.34
N ASP A 107 15.91 -1.97 -1.11
CA ASP A 107 15.48 -0.98 -0.14
C ASP A 107 16.72 -0.24 0.42
N PHE A 108 16.48 0.67 1.35
CA PHE A 108 17.53 1.43 1.97
C PHE A 108 17.57 1.20 3.49
N SER A 109 18.74 1.41 4.06
CA SER A 109 18.97 1.49 5.50
C SER A 109 19.94 2.63 5.76
N GLY A 110 20.26 2.91 7.02
CA GLY A 110 21.18 3.97 7.34
C GLY A 110 21.27 4.26 8.82
N LEU A 111 22.20 5.14 9.12
CA LEU A 111 22.35 5.80 10.41
C LEU A 111 22.45 7.30 10.14
N TRP A 112 22.32 8.10 11.18
CA TRP A 112 22.64 9.52 11.09
C TRP A 112 24.06 9.72 10.53
N ALA A 113 24.21 10.65 9.58
CA ALA A 113 25.43 10.93 8.81
C ALA A 113 25.91 9.80 7.88
N ARG A 114 25.12 8.72 7.74
CA ARG A 114 25.38 7.53 6.91
C ARG A 114 24.07 6.98 6.33
N GLU A 115 23.19 7.87 5.88
CA GLU A 115 21.84 7.57 5.39
C GLU A 115 21.82 6.86 4.03
N ARG A 116 20.69 6.22 3.70
CA ARG A 116 20.35 5.69 2.37
C ARG A 116 21.39 4.74 1.77
N ARG A 117 21.86 3.80 2.59
CA ARG A 117 22.68 2.66 2.17
C ARG A 117 21.80 1.63 1.46
N PRO A 118 22.06 1.30 0.19
CA PRO A 118 21.26 0.34 -0.54
C PRO A 118 21.45 -1.07 0.03
N ILE A 119 20.35 -1.80 0.16
CA ILE A 119 20.32 -3.21 0.52
C ILE A 119 19.56 -3.94 -0.58
N ARG A 120 20.18 -4.95 -1.15
CA ARG A 120 19.58 -5.78 -2.20
C ARG A 120 19.36 -7.20 -1.71
N ARG A 121 18.29 -7.82 -2.20
CA ARG A 121 17.94 -9.21 -1.88
C ARG A 121 17.00 -9.80 -2.92
N PRO A 122 16.97 -11.12 -3.12
CA PRO A 122 15.89 -11.76 -3.88
C PRO A 122 14.50 -11.48 -3.26
N LEU A 123 13.48 -11.35 -4.10
CA LEU A 123 12.08 -11.43 -3.67
C LEU A 123 11.66 -12.91 -3.63
N GLU A 124 11.83 -13.50 -2.46
CA GLU A 124 11.44 -14.87 -2.16
C GLU A 124 9.93 -14.99 -1.88
N HIS A 125 9.42 -16.23 -1.85
CA HIS A 125 8.05 -16.48 -1.42
C HIS A 125 7.82 -15.99 0.02
N GLY A 126 6.71 -15.29 0.24
CA GLY A 126 6.41 -14.64 1.50
C GLY A 126 6.44 -13.12 1.37
N VAL A 127 6.72 -12.44 2.49
CA VAL A 127 6.70 -10.98 2.58
C VAL A 127 8.02 -10.47 3.10
N HIS A 128 8.60 -9.49 2.39
CA HIS A 128 9.64 -8.61 2.92
C HIS A 128 9.00 -7.26 3.23
N ALA A 129 9.03 -6.84 4.50
CA ALA A 129 8.42 -5.59 4.95
C ALA A 129 9.45 -4.69 5.63
N ARG A 130 9.28 -3.39 5.47
CA ARG A 130 10.02 -2.35 6.16
C ARG A 130 9.03 -1.41 6.84
N GLU A 131 9.19 -1.29 8.15
CA GLU A 131 8.37 -0.42 8.98
C GLU A 131 9.26 0.69 9.56
N SER A 132 8.75 1.92 9.56
CA SER A 132 9.29 3.04 10.33
C SER A 132 8.30 3.37 11.44
N ARG A 133 8.77 3.39 12.69
CA ARG A 133 7.94 3.56 13.91
C ARG A 133 8.48 4.65 14.83
N HIS A 134 8.98 5.73 14.24
CA HIS A 134 9.63 6.83 14.98
C HIS A 134 8.73 8.05 15.16
N GLY A 135 7.48 8.01 14.69
CA GLY A 135 6.56 9.15 14.57
C GLY A 135 7.02 10.19 13.53
N ARG A 136 8.12 9.89 12.82
CA ARG A 136 8.75 10.72 11.79
C ARG A 136 9.58 9.86 10.84
N GLY A 137 10.02 10.43 9.73
CA GLY A 137 11.07 9.82 8.90
C GLY A 137 12.36 9.56 9.70
N GLY A 138 12.82 8.31 9.66
CA GLY A 138 14.06 7.84 10.29
C GLY A 138 15.23 7.73 9.30
N HIS A 139 16.46 7.64 9.81
CA HIS A 139 17.65 7.42 8.97
C HIS A 139 17.75 5.97 8.44
N ASP A 140 17.01 5.08 9.09
CA ASP A 140 16.80 3.66 8.83
C ASP A 140 15.56 3.37 7.95
N ASP A 141 14.84 4.44 7.56
CA ASP A 141 13.66 4.36 6.69
C ASP A 141 14.00 3.68 5.36
N ALA A 142 13.04 2.92 4.84
CA ALA A 142 13.20 2.24 3.56
C ALA A 142 13.44 3.21 2.41
N PHE A 143 13.03 4.47 2.54
CA PHE A 143 13.01 5.54 1.55
C PHE A 143 12.19 5.20 0.31
N LEU A 144 12.66 4.24 -0.48
CA LEU A 144 11.95 3.63 -1.60
C LEU A 144 12.08 2.12 -1.48
N LEU A 145 10.96 1.41 -1.68
CA LEU A 145 11.00 -0.03 -1.91
C LEU A 145 10.87 -0.28 -3.41
N VAL A 146 11.88 -0.91 -3.99
CA VAL A 146 11.97 -1.19 -5.42
C VAL A 146 11.96 -2.69 -5.65
N ALA A 147 11.12 -3.17 -6.57
CA ALA A 147 11.23 -4.50 -7.16
C ALA A 147 11.71 -4.37 -8.59
N GLY A 148 12.63 -5.22 -9.03
CA GLY A 148 13.15 -5.18 -10.38
C GLY A 148 13.64 -6.52 -10.89
N THR A 149 14.00 -6.56 -12.18
CA THR A 149 14.62 -7.74 -12.79
C THR A 149 15.97 -8.03 -12.15
N PRO A 150 16.36 -9.30 -11.95
CA PRO A 150 17.66 -9.64 -11.37
C PRO A 150 18.82 -8.91 -12.05
N GLY A 151 19.70 -8.33 -11.24
CA GLY A 151 20.84 -7.56 -11.69
C GLY A 151 20.53 -6.14 -12.12
N PHE A 152 19.30 -5.62 -12.00
CA PHE A 152 18.95 -4.26 -12.46
C PHE A 152 19.96 -3.21 -11.97
N GLY A 153 20.16 -2.15 -12.73
CA GLY A 153 21.12 -1.12 -12.38
C GLY A 153 20.95 0.12 -13.22
N PHE A 154 21.98 0.95 -13.25
CA PHE A 154 21.95 2.14 -14.09
C PHE A 154 21.83 1.72 -15.57
N GLY A 155 20.77 2.19 -16.23
CA GLY A 155 20.53 1.98 -17.66
C GLY A 155 20.06 0.58 -18.08
N HIS A 156 19.80 -0.35 -17.15
CA HIS A 156 19.32 -1.69 -17.51
C HIS A 156 18.43 -2.30 -16.43
N GLY A 157 17.57 -3.22 -16.87
CA GLY A 157 16.56 -3.86 -16.05
C GLY A 157 15.31 -3.00 -15.89
N GLU A 158 14.18 -3.67 -15.67
CA GLU A 158 12.92 -3.01 -15.37
C GLU A 158 12.75 -2.92 -13.86
N VAL A 159 12.18 -1.80 -13.41
CA VAL A 159 11.96 -1.53 -11.98
C VAL A 159 10.57 -0.96 -11.73
N TRP A 160 10.01 -1.34 -10.59
CA TRP A 160 8.79 -0.80 -10.00
C TRP A 160 9.13 -0.31 -8.61
N ALA A 161 8.90 0.98 -8.35
CA ALA A 161 9.24 1.61 -7.08
C ALA A 161 7.97 2.10 -6.38
N THR A 162 7.91 1.89 -5.07
CA THR A 162 6.87 2.41 -4.19
C THR A 162 7.47 3.38 -3.18
N HIS A 163 6.80 4.52 -3.03
CA HIS A 163 7.04 5.53 -1.99
C HIS A 163 5.75 5.77 -1.23
N VAL A 164 5.78 5.70 0.10
CA VAL A 164 4.65 6.12 0.93
C VAL A 164 4.79 7.62 1.20
N ALA A 165 3.90 8.42 0.63
CA ALA A 165 3.93 9.89 0.74
C ALA A 165 3.42 10.39 2.11
N TRP A 166 4.04 9.90 3.18
CA TRP A 166 3.70 10.16 4.58
C TRP A 166 4.97 10.43 5.37
N SER A 167 4.90 11.33 6.35
CA SER A 167 6.07 11.71 7.16
C SER A 167 6.11 11.05 8.53
N GLY A 168 5.03 10.39 8.97
CA GLY A 168 4.96 9.67 10.25
C GLY A 168 5.32 8.19 10.10
N ASP A 169 4.66 7.33 10.89
CA ASP A 169 4.92 5.89 10.83
C ASP A 169 4.38 5.29 9.52
N THR A 170 5.21 4.49 8.86
CA THR A 170 4.94 3.92 7.54
C THR A 170 5.30 2.45 7.50
N GLU A 171 4.65 1.74 6.58
CA GLU A 171 5.07 0.41 6.15
C GLU A 171 5.15 0.37 4.62
N ALA A 172 6.21 -0.21 4.09
CA ALA A 172 6.31 -0.62 2.69
C ALA A 172 6.70 -2.10 2.62
N TRP A 173 6.14 -2.86 1.70
CA TRP A 173 6.44 -4.28 1.57
C TRP A 173 6.41 -4.78 0.12
N GLY A 174 7.19 -5.84 -0.11
CA GLY A 174 7.13 -6.66 -1.31
C GLY A 174 6.64 -8.05 -0.90
N GLU A 175 5.67 -8.58 -1.62
CA GLU A 175 5.13 -9.91 -1.38
C GLU A 175 5.21 -10.75 -2.65
N ARG A 176 5.58 -12.02 -2.51
CA ARG A 176 5.46 -13.02 -3.56
C ARG A 176 4.65 -14.20 -3.05
N SER A 177 3.48 -14.38 -3.65
CA SER A 177 2.61 -15.51 -3.34
C SER A 177 2.98 -16.73 -4.17
N ALA A 178 2.87 -17.91 -3.57
CA ALA A 178 2.96 -19.18 -4.30
C ALA A 178 1.83 -19.33 -5.36
N LEU A 179 0.75 -18.56 -5.24
CA LEU A 179 -0.38 -18.55 -6.18
C LEU A 179 -0.11 -17.69 -7.43
N GLY A 180 1.10 -17.15 -7.60
CA GLY A 180 1.52 -16.43 -8.80
C GLY A 180 1.70 -14.91 -8.68
N PRO A 181 0.91 -14.14 -7.90
CA PRO A 181 1.10 -12.70 -7.86
C PRO A 181 2.33 -12.30 -7.03
N ALA A 182 3.11 -11.37 -7.58
CA ALA A 182 4.03 -10.53 -6.83
C ALA A 182 3.43 -9.14 -6.71
N THR A 183 3.59 -8.50 -5.55
CA THR A 183 3.04 -7.17 -5.28
C THR A 183 4.04 -6.29 -4.56
N LEU A 184 3.92 -4.98 -4.81
CA LEU A 184 4.44 -3.95 -3.92
C LEU A 184 3.26 -3.28 -3.23
N GLY A 185 3.40 -3.00 -1.94
CA GLY A 185 2.41 -2.28 -1.18
C GLY A 185 3.02 -1.32 -0.19
N GLY A 186 2.20 -0.37 0.28
CA GLY A 186 2.59 0.56 1.32
C GLY A 186 1.43 1.40 1.84
N GLY A 187 1.62 1.97 3.03
CA GLY A 187 0.65 2.84 3.68
C GLY A 187 1.13 3.36 5.03
N GLU A 188 0.32 4.15 5.69
CA GLU A 188 0.60 4.59 7.05
C GLU A 188 0.42 3.45 8.06
N LEU A 189 1.20 3.46 9.13
CA LEU A 189 0.96 2.64 10.32
C LEU A 189 0.09 3.45 11.28
N LEU A 190 -1.19 3.07 11.38
CA LEU A 190 -2.21 3.82 12.12
C LEU A 190 -2.28 3.46 13.61
N ALA A 191 -1.77 2.28 13.99
CA ALA A 191 -1.67 1.89 15.38
C ALA A 191 -0.46 2.57 16.03
N ARG A 192 -0.62 3.00 17.28
CA ARG A 192 0.52 3.45 18.10
C ARG A 192 1.59 2.36 18.15
N GLY A 193 2.85 2.76 17.91
CA GLY A 193 4.02 1.96 18.24
C GLY A 193 4.10 1.64 19.74
#